data_AF-E5AW39-F1
#
_entry.id   AF-E5AW39-F1
#
_cell.length_a   1.000
_cell.length_b   1.000
_cell.length_c   1.000
_cell.angle_alpha   90.00
_cell.angle_beta   90.00
_cell.angle_gamma   90.00
#
_symmetry.space_group_name_H-M   'P 1'
#
loop_
_entity.id
_entity.type
_entity.pdbx_description
1 polymer ?
#
loop_
_entity_poly.entity_id
_entity_poly.type
_entity_poly.pdbx_seq_one_letter_code
_entity_poly.pdbx_strand_id
1 'polypeptide(L)'
;MDFNTTPPPNPHNAAIYASVESHKSGPSNSPPSGFFSAGNPNTAQRQAPANSSGIAPMERVHKFLKKTLREKDGPREIRIEPLRQLLDELNRDVVDSNILLAALDRLAMSGINEFPRAEQTEAFTHIFAEVLKIPNSKALQDKMIHHFESDYNVVSTTGLGSYHVVPAESMIAVFDAILSRTIASPLEERRKILPLLALQLDSSHWTGEQSWAAVHGRPYNPRPELTARFDRLLSEMARLDDIGRAKLSAELANQLFLLHCLDRTLVLNRHQRLLNYVEALPEKLQSIPRKALGRAIRWLPEHTRLATYESMLEAAKRLSIGKGEALAGLPEALAGLTAAEQNRRLQQWKYEILPMLDLSDQEPIVAGLIAAFGNLAEGNNPEFALALALDTFERTSGGQSMDKERFSKIILEIRCNSKHTYSPETLGRILDLGSGIPPSTREILLLDLEEWLDWKFFNKALGTQEQLFLPIQARIRDERAKLAPEPLLNLDPDPLPVTWWEDPDRRKVAGHADGERRRRPIVDWIKVRLGRR
;
A
#
# COMPACT_ATOMS: atom_id res chain seq x y z
N MET A 1 -34.09 36.31 14.60
CA MET A 1 -34.74 35.00 14.75
C MET A 1 -33.64 33.98 14.67
N ASP A 2 -33.27 33.42 15.81
CA ASP A 2 -32.11 32.55 16.00
C ASP A 2 -32.41 31.13 15.51
N PHE A 3 -31.57 30.61 14.59
CA PHE A 3 -31.56 29.23 14.15
C PHE A 3 -30.42 28.48 14.86
N ASN A 4 -30.70 27.95 16.05
CA ASN A 4 -29.91 26.90 16.68
C ASN A 4 -30.69 25.59 16.54
N THR A 5 -30.35 24.77 15.54
CA THR A 5 -30.66 23.34 15.53
C THR A 5 -29.47 22.57 15.00
N THR A 6 -28.53 22.27 15.89
CA THR A 6 -27.54 21.19 15.70
C THR A 6 -28.29 19.85 15.59
N PRO A 7 -28.06 19.03 14.54
CA PRO A 7 -28.57 17.67 14.51
C PRO A 7 -27.82 16.79 15.53
N PRO A 8 -28.46 15.75 16.09
CA PRO A 8 -27.82 14.90 17.09
C PRO A 8 -26.65 14.11 16.48
N PRO A 9 -25.57 13.85 17.24
CA PRO A 9 -24.41 13.11 16.76
C PRO A 9 -24.79 11.64 16.51
N ASN A 10 -24.36 11.13 15.35
CA ASN A 10 -24.46 9.73 14.99
C ASN A 10 -23.63 8.87 15.97
N PRO A 11 -24.24 7.89 16.69
CA PRO A 11 -23.57 7.13 17.74
C PRO A 11 -22.40 6.25 17.26
N HIS A 12 -22.23 6.06 15.95
CA HIS A 12 -21.15 5.23 15.40
C HIS A 12 -19.78 5.92 15.26
N ASN A 13 -19.69 7.24 15.43
CA ASN A 13 -18.39 7.95 15.43
C ASN A 13 -17.84 8.25 16.84
N ALA A 14 -18.61 7.99 17.90
CA ALA A 14 -18.20 8.28 19.28
C ALA A 14 -17.20 7.27 19.86
N ALA A 15 -17.11 6.05 19.32
CA ALA A 15 -16.23 5.01 19.87
C ALA A 15 -14.74 5.16 19.48
N ILE A 16 -14.39 6.10 18.60
CA ILE A 16 -13.00 6.44 18.25
C ILE A 16 -12.46 7.61 19.10
N TYR A 17 -13.34 8.29 19.85
CA TYR A 17 -12.99 9.47 20.64
C TYR A 17 -13.34 9.29 22.11
N ALA A 18 -12.50 8.53 22.82
CA ALA A 18 -12.43 8.61 24.26
C ALA A 18 -10.96 8.53 24.70
N SER A 19 -10.49 9.64 25.29
CA SER A 19 -9.29 9.80 26.12
C SER A 19 -8.19 10.72 25.56
N VAL A 20 -8.54 11.98 25.32
CA VAL A 20 -7.63 13.11 25.63
C VAL A 20 -8.50 14.29 26.07
N GLU A 21 -8.66 14.49 27.38
CA GLU A 21 -8.71 15.80 28.06
C GLU A 21 -9.24 15.69 29.51
N SER A 22 -8.32 15.58 30.46
CA SER A 22 -8.35 16.36 31.72
C SER A 22 -6.87 16.58 32.08
N HIS A 23 -6.35 17.78 32.29
CA HIS A 23 -6.79 18.76 33.27
C HIS A 23 -6.34 20.19 32.91
N LYS A 24 -7.21 21.16 33.22
CA LYS A 24 -6.93 22.60 33.27
C LYS A 24 -6.08 22.97 34.50
N SER A 25 -5.05 23.78 34.23
CA SER A 25 -4.37 24.84 35.01
C SER A 25 -4.78 25.21 36.46
N GLY A 26 -3.77 25.19 37.36
CA GLY A 26 -3.41 26.19 38.42
C GLY A 26 -4.19 26.19 39.76
N PRO A 27 -3.59 26.57 40.93
CA PRO A 27 -2.50 27.57 41.11
C PRO A 27 -1.35 27.18 42.09
N SER A 28 -0.46 28.15 42.32
CA SER A 28 0.84 28.15 43.04
C SER A 28 0.90 27.46 44.42
N ASN A 29 2.09 26.93 44.76
CA ASN A 29 2.90 27.33 45.92
C ASN A 29 4.22 26.53 45.97
N SER A 30 5.31 27.19 46.33
CA SER A 30 6.60 26.62 46.76
C SER A 30 7.12 27.50 47.91
N PRO A 31 8.06 27.07 48.78
CA PRO A 31 8.59 25.73 49.09
C PRO A 31 8.52 25.44 50.64
N PRO A 32 9.20 24.41 51.18
CA PRO A 32 10.50 24.71 51.80
C PRO A 32 11.60 23.63 51.71
N SER A 33 12.80 24.12 52.00
CA SER A 33 14.13 23.52 52.18
C SER A 33 14.28 22.41 53.23
N GLY A 34 15.29 21.52 53.06
CA GLY A 34 15.81 20.69 54.16
C GLY A 34 16.83 19.60 53.76
N PHE A 35 18.09 19.82 54.14
CA PHE A 35 19.34 19.07 53.92
C PHE A 35 19.51 17.60 54.43
N PHE A 36 20.52 16.94 53.81
CA PHE A 36 21.53 15.93 54.26
C PHE A 36 21.28 14.38 54.29
N SER A 37 22.03 13.71 53.39
CA SER A 37 23.01 12.60 53.55
C SER A 37 22.67 11.17 54.03
N ALA A 38 23.22 10.25 53.21
CA ALA A 38 23.88 8.96 53.50
C ALA A 38 23.09 7.64 53.38
N GLY A 39 23.59 6.75 52.49
CA GLY A 39 23.43 5.29 52.58
C GLY A 39 23.18 4.52 51.27
N ASN A 40 24.21 4.32 50.43
CA ASN A 40 24.31 3.17 49.51
C ASN A 40 24.65 1.90 50.35
N PRO A 41 24.45 0.62 49.95
CA PRO A 41 24.31 0.08 48.58
C PRO A 41 23.32 -1.11 48.38
N ASN A 42 22.94 -1.41 47.13
CA ASN A 42 22.97 -2.77 46.53
C ASN A 42 22.37 -2.79 45.11
N THR A 43 23.30 -2.73 44.14
CA THR A 43 23.38 -3.53 42.91
C THR A 43 22.18 -4.41 42.52
N ALA A 44 21.47 -3.99 41.47
CA ALA A 44 20.92 -4.90 40.45
C ALA A 44 21.56 -4.53 39.10
N GLN A 45 22.84 -4.87 39.00
CA GLN A 45 23.64 -4.81 37.80
C GLN A 45 23.08 -5.89 36.84
N ARG A 46 22.32 -5.49 35.82
CA ARG A 46 22.09 -6.36 34.65
C ARG A 46 23.45 -6.56 33.98
N GLN A 47 24.12 -7.65 34.35
CA GLN A 47 25.29 -8.15 33.65
C GLN A 47 24.85 -8.60 32.25
N ALA A 48 25.01 -7.71 31.27
CA ALA A 48 25.28 -8.14 29.91
C ALA A 48 26.63 -8.90 29.92
N PRO A 49 26.84 -9.91 29.05
CA PRO A 49 28.11 -10.60 28.99
C PRO A 49 29.21 -9.60 28.60
N ALA A 50 30.01 -9.23 29.59
CA ALA A 50 31.19 -8.39 29.44
C ALA A 50 32.29 -9.22 28.75
N ASN A 51 32.38 -9.13 27.41
CA ASN A 51 33.51 -9.72 26.67
C ASN A 51 33.95 -8.93 25.42
N SER A 52 33.54 -7.67 25.24
CA SER A 52 34.02 -6.86 24.10
C SER A 52 34.66 -5.51 24.45
N SER A 53 34.71 -5.09 25.72
CA SER A 53 35.14 -3.73 26.10
C SER A 53 36.67 -3.48 26.09
N GLY A 54 37.48 -4.31 25.43
CA GLY A 54 38.94 -4.17 25.40
C GLY A 54 39.61 -4.36 24.04
N ILE A 55 38.85 -4.65 22.97
CA ILE A 55 39.40 -4.90 21.62
C ILE A 55 39.36 -3.59 20.82
N ALA A 56 40.48 -3.21 20.21
CA ALA A 56 40.57 -1.99 19.41
C ALA A 56 39.59 -2.03 18.22
N PRO A 57 38.98 -0.91 17.79
CA PRO A 57 37.95 -0.90 16.74
C PRO A 57 38.37 -1.64 15.45
N MET A 58 39.64 -1.47 15.04
CA MET A 58 40.21 -2.15 13.88
C MET A 58 40.34 -3.67 14.05
N GLU A 59 40.61 -4.15 15.26
CA GLU A 59 40.68 -5.59 15.55
C GLU A 59 39.29 -6.22 15.51
N ARG A 60 38.23 -5.50 15.91
CA ARG A 60 36.85 -5.96 15.77
C ARG A 60 36.44 -6.09 14.31
N VAL A 61 36.75 -5.08 13.48
CA VAL A 61 36.54 -5.15 12.02
C VAL A 61 37.32 -6.31 11.42
N HIS A 62 38.59 -6.50 11.80
CA HIS A 62 39.40 -7.61 11.29
C HIS A 62 38.86 -8.98 11.69
N LYS A 63 38.36 -9.12 12.93
CA LYS A 63 37.71 -10.33 13.41
C LYS A 63 36.42 -10.62 12.62
N PHE A 64 35.61 -9.61 12.36
CA PHE A 64 34.41 -9.73 11.53
C PHE A 64 34.76 -10.19 10.10
N LEU A 65 35.72 -9.52 9.45
CA LEU A 65 36.15 -9.84 8.09
C LEU A 65 36.75 -11.25 7.98
N LYS A 66 37.55 -11.69 8.96
CA LYS A 66 38.24 -12.98 8.90
C LYS A 66 37.42 -14.16 9.40
N LYS A 67 36.59 -13.97 10.42
CA LYS A 67 35.88 -15.06 11.09
C LYS A 67 34.43 -15.10 10.66
N THR A 68 33.72 -13.99 10.81
CA THR A 68 32.26 -13.94 10.59
C THR A 68 31.88 -14.00 9.11
N LEU A 69 32.59 -13.29 8.22
CA LEU A 69 32.30 -13.32 6.79
C LEU A 69 32.82 -14.59 6.07
N ARG A 70 33.82 -15.29 6.63
CA ARG A 70 34.34 -16.54 6.07
C ARG A 70 33.62 -17.79 6.58
N GLU A 71 33.04 -17.74 7.78
CA GLU A 71 32.24 -18.83 8.35
C GLU A 71 30.80 -18.81 7.78
N LYS A 72 30.68 -19.29 6.53
CA LYS A 72 29.53 -19.99 5.91
C LYS A 72 28.41 -19.26 5.16
N ASP A 73 28.00 -19.98 4.11
CA ASP A 73 26.64 -20.13 3.57
C ASP A 73 25.56 -20.31 4.66
N GLY A 74 24.41 -19.67 4.45
CA GLY A 74 23.27 -19.66 5.36
C GLY A 74 22.13 -18.77 4.85
N PRO A 75 21.01 -18.63 5.56
CA PRO A 75 19.97 -17.66 5.25
C PRO A 75 20.46 -16.21 5.48
N ARG A 76 19.89 -15.28 4.71
CA ARG A 76 20.27 -13.85 4.65
C ARG A 76 20.33 -13.14 6.00
N GLU A 77 19.36 -13.40 6.88
CA GLU A 77 19.27 -12.78 8.21
C GLU A 77 20.51 -13.10 9.07
N ILE A 78 21.08 -14.30 8.93
CA ILE A 78 22.26 -14.73 9.67
C ILE A 78 23.53 -14.01 9.19
N ARG A 79 23.54 -13.46 7.97
CA ARG A 79 24.69 -12.73 7.40
C ARG A 79 24.68 -11.23 7.67
N ILE A 80 23.51 -10.59 7.60
CA ILE A 80 23.38 -9.13 7.81
C ILE A 80 23.33 -8.75 9.30
N GLU A 81 22.75 -9.60 10.15
CA GLU A 81 22.62 -9.30 11.58
C GLU A 81 23.97 -9.07 12.29
N PRO A 82 25.03 -9.87 12.05
CA PRO A 82 26.35 -9.60 12.62
C PRO A 82 26.98 -8.28 12.13
N LEU A 83 26.66 -7.83 10.91
CA LEU A 83 27.11 -6.52 10.41
C LEU A 83 26.44 -5.39 11.21
N ARG A 84 25.14 -5.49 11.47
CA ARG A 84 24.41 -4.49 12.27
C ARG A 84 24.95 -4.41 13.69
N GLN A 85 25.15 -5.56 14.34
CA GLN A 85 25.73 -5.62 15.68
C GLN A 85 27.13 -4.99 15.71
N LEU A 86 27.97 -5.23 14.70
CA LEU A 86 29.28 -4.58 14.61
C LEU A 86 29.15 -3.05 14.47
N LEU A 87 28.24 -2.57 13.63
CA LEU A 87 28.02 -1.13 13.43
C LEU A 87 27.51 -0.46 14.71
N ASP A 88 26.58 -1.09 15.42
CA ASP A 88 26.06 -0.61 16.71
C ASP A 88 27.16 -0.58 17.79
N GLU A 89 28.00 -1.62 17.87
CA GLU A 89 29.14 -1.66 18.78
C GLU A 89 30.17 -0.58 18.46
N LEU A 90 30.49 -0.37 17.18
CA LEU A 90 31.44 0.67 16.75
C LEU A 90 30.90 2.07 17.08
N ASN A 91 29.62 2.33 16.82
CA ASN A 91 28.99 3.61 17.13
C ASN A 91 28.89 3.89 18.63
N ARG A 92 28.64 2.86 19.44
CA ARG A 92 28.53 3.01 20.90
C ARG A 92 29.88 3.19 21.57
N ASP A 93 30.90 2.47 21.11
CA ASP A 93 32.17 2.33 21.84
C ASP A 93 33.27 3.28 21.33
N VAL A 94 33.15 3.85 20.12
CA VAL A 94 34.19 4.71 19.50
C VAL A 94 33.78 6.17 19.50
N VAL A 95 34.38 6.96 20.39
CA VAL A 95 34.12 8.41 20.50
C VAL A 95 34.88 9.22 19.45
N ASP A 96 36.06 8.77 19.02
CA ASP A 96 36.88 9.47 18.02
C ASP A 96 36.38 9.19 16.59
N SER A 97 35.87 10.24 15.93
CA SER A 97 35.35 10.18 14.57
C SER A 97 36.38 9.73 13.53
N ASN A 98 37.67 10.03 13.69
CA ASN A 98 38.71 9.62 12.74
C ASN A 98 38.99 8.11 12.85
N ILE A 99 38.99 7.58 14.08
CA ILE A 99 39.16 6.15 14.33
C ILE A 99 37.96 5.37 13.79
N LEU A 100 36.74 5.90 14.00
CA LEU A 100 35.51 5.31 13.46
C LEU A 100 35.50 5.33 11.93
N LEU A 101 35.88 6.43 11.29
CA LEU A 101 35.98 6.53 9.82
C LEU A 101 37.00 5.55 9.24
N ALA A 102 38.15 5.37 9.88
CA ALA A 102 39.15 4.41 9.44
C ALA A 102 38.62 2.96 9.53
N ALA A 103 37.88 2.64 10.60
CA ALA A 103 37.23 1.34 10.77
C ALA A 103 36.16 1.10 9.70
N LEU A 104 35.30 2.09 9.43
CA LEU A 104 34.26 2.02 8.40
C LEU A 104 34.84 1.97 6.98
N ASP A 105 35.92 2.70 6.68
CA ASP A 105 36.60 2.60 5.38
C ASP A 105 37.12 1.17 5.14
N ARG A 106 37.76 0.58 6.15
CA ARG A 106 38.24 -0.80 6.06
C ARG A 106 37.08 -1.78 5.88
N LEU A 107 36.00 -1.61 6.63
CA LEU A 107 34.80 -2.45 6.55
C LEU A 107 34.12 -2.33 5.18
N ALA A 108 33.96 -1.11 4.66
CA ALA A 108 33.37 -0.87 3.35
C ALA A 108 34.20 -1.50 2.22
N MET A 109 35.49 -1.16 2.16
CA MET A 109 36.36 -1.53 1.04
C MET A 109 36.74 -3.02 1.03
N SER A 110 36.70 -3.69 2.18
CA SER A 110 37.09 -5.10 2.30
C SER A 110 35.94 -6.04 2.65
N GLY A 111 34.78 -5.52 3.05
CA GLY A 111 33.66 -6.31 3.56
C GLY A 111 32.46 -6.40 2.63
N ILE A 112 32.08 -5.32 1.95
CA ILE A 112 30.84 -5.30 1.14
C ILE A 112 30.90 -6.32 0.00
N ASN A 113 32.03 -6.40 -0.72
CA ASN A 113 32.20 -7.34 -1.84
C ASN A 113 32.19 -8.82 -1.43
N GLU A 114 32.41 -9.11 -0.14
CA GLU A 114 32.37 -10.47 0.40
C GLU A 114 30.93 -10.95 0.65
N PHE A 115 29.93 -10.06 0.62
CA PHE A 115 28.52 -10.45 0.67
C PHE A 115 28.05 -11.00 -0.70
N PRO A 116 27.09 -11.96 -0.70
CA PRO A 116 26.41 -12.36 -1.93
C PRO A 116 25.77 -11.16 -2.63
N ARG A 117 25.70 -11.17 -3.97
CA ARG A 117 25.16 -10.05 -4.77
C ARG A 117 23.79 -9.53 -4.31
N ALA A 118 22.92 -10.43 -3.84
CA ALA A 118 21.58 -10.06 -3.34
C ALA A 118 21.60 -9.25 -2.02
N GLU A 119 22.73 -9.20 -1.32
CA GLU A 119 22.91 -8.57 0.00
C GLU A 119 23.90 -7.39 -0.03
N GLN A 120 24.66 -7.23 -1.11
CA GLN A 120 25.65 -6.16 -1.26
C GLN A 120 25.02 -4.77 -1.13
N THR A 121 23.87 -4.54 -1.76
CA THR A 121 23.15 -3.26 -1.67
C THR A 121 22.67 -2.96 -0.25
N GLU A 122 22.30 -3.98 0.53
CA GLU A 122 21.92 -3.81 1.94
C GLU A 122 23.13 -3.48 2.81
N ALA A 123 24.21 -4.24 2.68
CA ALA A 123 25.45 -4.00 3.40
C ALA A 123 26.03 -2.62 3.08
N PHE A 124 26.03 -2.23 1.80
CA PHE A 124 26.37 -0.89 1.35
C PHE A 124 25.51 0.16 2.06
N THR A 125 24.19 -0.02 2.08
CA THR A 125 23.28 0.98 2.66
C THR A 125 23.46 1.14 4.18
N HIS A 126 23.67 0.05 4.92
CA HIS A 126 23.95 0.11 6.36
C HIS A 126 25.25 0.87 6.64
N ILE A 127 26.35 0.48 5.98
CA ILE A 127 27.65 1.11 6.22
C ILE A 127 27.62 2.58 5.75
N PHE A 128 27.01 2.85 4.59
CA PHE A 128 26.90 4.20 4.05
C PHE A 128 26.09 5.12 4.95
N ALA A 129 25.00 4.62 5.55
CA ALA A 129 24.21 5.38 6.51
C ALA A 129 25.01 5.77 7.76
N GLU A 130 25.87 4.89 8.28
CA GLU A 130 26.74 5.24 9.41
C GLU A 130 27.81 6.25 9.03
N VAL A 131 28.41 6.11 7.85
CA VAL A 131 29.36 7.12 7.33
C VAL A 131 28.71 8.49 7.20
N LEU A 132 27.44 8.58 6.80
CA LEU A 132 26.70 9.84 6.66
C LEU A 132 26.48 10.58 7.99
N LYS A 133 26.44 9.87 9.11
CA LYS A 133 26.26 10.47 10.45
C LYS A 133 27.54 11.13 10.98
N ILE A 134 28.71 10.80 10.40
CA ILE A 134 30.00 11.27 10.89
C ILE A 134 30.40 12.60 10.21
N PRO A 135 30.81 13.62 10.97
CA PRO A 135 31.34 14.87 10.40
C PRO A 135 32.57 14.64 9.51
N ASN A 136 32.74 15.47 8.49
CA ASN A 136 33.88 15.42 7.54
C ASN A 136 34.05 14.10 6.77
N SER A 137 33.03 13.24 6.71
CA SER A 137 33.09 11.94 6.05
C SER A 137 32.98 11.98 4.52
N LYS A 138 32.87 13.17 3.91
CA LYS A 138 32.60 13.34 2.47
C LYS A 138 33.57 12.55 1.58
N ALA A 139 34.86 12.55 1.90
CA ALA A 139 35.86 11.81 1.12
C ALA A 139 35.58 10.29 1.10
N LEU A 140 35.18 9.71 2.24
CA LEU A 140 34.80 8.30 2.32
C LEU A 140 33.47 8.04 1.60
N GLN A 141 32.50 8.94 1.73
CA GLN A 141 31.23 8.81 1.00
C GLN A 141 31.46 8.76 -0.51
N ASP A 142 32.26 9.69 -1.05
CA ASP A 142 32.53 9.76 -2.48
C ASP A 142 33.35 8.55 -2.95
N LYS A 143 34.29 8.05 -2.13
CA LYS A 143 35.01 6.80 -2.36
C LYS A 143 34.07 5.59 -2.42
N MET A 144 33.12 5.49 -1.48
CA MET A 144 32.14 4.41 -1.46
C MET A 144 31.22 4.45 -2.67
N ILE A 145 30.70 5.63 -3.05
CA ILE A 145 29.83 5.77 -4.23
C ILE A 145 30.58 5.37 -5.50
N HIS A 146 31.83 5.80 -5.65
CA HIS A 146 32.63 5.44 -6.82
C HIS A 146 32.91 3.93 -6.89
N HIS A 147 33.22 3.30 -5.76
CA HIS A 147 33.53 1.88 -5.73
C HIS A 147 32.28 0.99 -5.87
N PHE A 148 31.13 1.45 -5.38
CA PHE A 148 29.84 0.74 -5.38
C PHE A 148 28.78 1.49 -6.18
N GLU A 149 29.15 1.98 -7.36
CA GLU A 149 28.29 2.81 -8.22
C GLU A 149 26.97 2.10 -8.56
N SER A 150 27.03 0.79 -8.81
CA SER A 150 25.83 -0.02 -9.09
C SER A 150 24.87 -0.04 -7.90
N ASP A 151 25.36 -0.29 -6.68
CA ASP A 151 24.53 -0.33 -5.48
C ASP A 151 23.94 1.04 -5.18
N TYR A 152 24.75 2.11 -5.30
CA TYR A 152 24.28 3.48 -5.14
C TYR A 152 23.17 3.82 -6.14
N ASN A 153 23.33 3.42 -7.41
CA ASN A 153 22.32 3.61 -8.44
C ASN A 153 21.01 2.87 -8.12
N VAL A 154 21.09 1.62 -7.64
CA VAL A 154 19.92 0.86 -7.17
C VAL A 154 19.22 1.62 -6.03
N VAL A 155 19.94 1.98 -4.97
CA VAL A 155 19.34 2.69 -3.83
C VAL A 155 18.73 4.04 -4.25
N SER A 156 19.37 4.78 -5.15
CA SER A 156 18.86 6.08 -5.62
C SER A 156 17.61 5.98 -6.50
N THR A 157 17.41 4.86 -7.20
CA THR A 157 16.34 4.73 -8.21
C THR A 157 15.19 3.82 -7.75
N THR A 158 15.51 2.71 -7.09
CA THR A 158 14.51 1.73 -6.63
C THR A 158 14.34 1.73 -5.11
N GLY A 159 15.23 2.41 -4.39
CA GLY A 159 15.37 2.20 -2.95
C GLY A 159 15.87 0.78 -2.66
N LEU A 160 15.76 0.36 -1.40
CA LEU A 160 16.08 -1.01 -1.01
C LEU A 160 14.93 -2.01 -1.25
N GLY A 161 13.68 -1.57 -1.40
CA GLY A 161 12.53 -2.47 -1.54
C GLY A 161 12.11 -3.17 -0.22
N SER A 162 11.10 -4.04 -0.30
CA SER A 162 10.37 -4.59 0.85
C SER A 162 11.05 -5.74 1.62
N TYR A 163 12.18 -6.23 1.13
CA TYR A 163 12.85 -7.39 1.71
C TYR A 163 13.98 -7.02 2.68
N HIS A 164 14.36 -5.74 2.80
CA HIS A 164 15.53 -5.29 3.56
C HIS A 164 15.14 -4.63 4.88
N VAL A 165 15.94 -4.86 5.92
CA VAL A 165 15.71 -4.27 7.25
C VAL A 165 16.84 -3.29 7.52
N VAL A 166 16.54 -2.00 7.42
CA VAL A 166 17.47 -0.92 7.76
C VAL A 166 16.79 0.00 8.77
N PRO A 167 17.50 0.46 9.83
CA PRO A 167 16.95 1.44 10.74
C PRO A 167 16.40 2.65 9.99
N ALA A 168 15.28 3.15 10.49
CA ALA A 168 14.60 4.31 9.94
C ALA A 168 15.53 5.50 9.73
N GLU A 169 16.26 5.87 10.78
CA GLU A 169 17.15 7.04 10.78
C GLU A 169 18.28 6.89 9.74
N SER A 170 18.75 5.65 9.55
CA SER A 170 19.79 5.32 8.58
C SER A 170 19.28 5.50 7.15
N MET A 171 18.07 5.02 6.84
CA MET A 171 17.46 5.28 5.53
C MET A 171 17.21 6.79 5.30
N ILE A 172 17.01 7.56 6.38
CA ILE A 172 16.62 8.97 6.32
C ILE A 172 17.85 9.74 5.87
N ALA A 173 18.97 9.45 6.53
CA ALA A 173 20.27 9.99 6.18
C ALA A 173 20.61 9.66 4.72
N VAL A 174 20.41 8.41 4.29
CA VAL A 174 20.68 7.98 2.91
C VAL A 174 19.81 8.72 1.91
N PHE A 175 18.50 8.83 2.15
CA PHE A 175 17.59 9.60 1.31
C PHE A 175 18.03 11.07 1.21
N ASP A 176 18.29 11.72 2.35
CA ASP A 176 18.66 13.14 2.39
C ASP A 176 20.01 13.38 1.70
N ALA A 177 20.94 12.42 1.77
CA ALA A 177 22.21 12.46 1.07
C ALA A 177 22.05 12.30 -0.46
N ILE A 178 21.22 11.36 -0.92
CA ILE A 178 20.92 11.16 -2.34
C ILE A 178 20.22 12.40 -2.90
N LEU A 179 19.22 12.91 -2.19
CA LEU A 179 18.52 14.14 -2.56
C LEU A 179 19.48 15.31 -2.69
N SER A 180 20.34 15.53 -1.69
CA SER A 180 21.30 16.65 -1.69
C SER A 180 22.30 16.57 -2.83
N ARG A 181 22.80 15.36 -3.14
CA ARG A 181 23.69 15.13 -4.28
C ARG A 181 22.97 15.36 -5.60
N THR A 182 21.79 14.76 -5.76
CA THR A 182 20.95 14.89 -6.97
C THR A 182 20.64 16.35 -7.28
N ILE A 183 20.32 17.17 -6.27
CA ILE A 183 20.04 18.60 -6.46
C ILE A 183 21.23 19.35 -7.07
N ALA A 184 22.45 18.95 -6.72
CA ALA A 184 23.70 19.53 -7.24
C ALA A 184 24.13 18.93 -8.61
N SER A 185 23.47 17.85 -9.05
CA SER A 185 23.78 17.15 -10.29
C SER A 185 23.22 17.85 -11.55
N PRO A 186 23.69 17.45 -12.75
CA PRO A 186 23.13 17.89 -14.03
C PRO A 186 21.62 17.62 -14.17
N LEU A 187 20.99 18.31 -15.12
CA LEU A 187 19.54 18.23 -15.35
C LEU A 187 19.06 16.81 -15.65
N GLU A 188 19.84 16.04 -16.40
CA GLU A 188 19.53 14.65 -16.78
C GLU A 188 19.38 13.76 -15.56
N GLU A 189 20.29 13.91 -14.59
CA GLU A 189 20.29 13.14 -13.35
C GLU A 189 19.14 13.58 -12.43
N ARG A 190 18.89 14.89 -12.31
CA ARG A 190 17.73 15.41 -11.58
C ARG A 190 16.41 14.90 -12.13
N ARG A 191 16.25 14.94 -13.46
CA ARG A 191 15.05 14.45 -14.16
C ARG A 191 14.84 12.95 -13.93
N LYS A 192 15.91 12.18 -13.77
CA LYS A 192 15.86 10.73 -13.53
C LYS A 192 15.52 10.42 -12.08
N ILE A 193 16.22 11.03 -11.12
CA ILE A 193 16.22 10.58 -9.72
C ILE A 193 15.14 11.28 -8.87
N LEU A 194 14.85 12.57 -9.08
CA LEU A 194 13.88 13.29 -8.21
C LEU A 194 12.47 12.67 -8.19
N PRO A 195 11.87 12.25 -9.33
CA PRO A 195 10.58 11.56 -9.29
C PRO A 195 10.64 10.22 -8.53
N LEU A 196 11.76 9.50 -8.63
CA LEU A 196 11.96 8.24 -7.93
C LEU A 196 12.12 8.45 -6.42
N LEU A 197 12.75 9.54 -5.99
CA LEU A 197 12.78 9.95 -4.59
C LEU A 197 11.38 10.35 -4.07
N ALA A 198 10.52 10.95 -4.92
CA ALA A 198 9.15 11.22 -4.54
C ALA A 198 8.38 9.90 -4.26
N LEU A 199 8.52 8.88 -5.11
CA LEU A 199 7.97 7.55 -4.86
C LEU A 199 8.47 6.93 -3.54
N GLN A 200 9.74 7.16 -3.20
CA GLN A 200 10.33 6.67 -1.96
C GLN A 200 9.85 7.40 -0.70
N LEU A 201 9.13 8.52 -0.81
CA LEU A 201 8.46 9.12 0.36
C LEU A 201 7.43 8.15 0.97
N ASP A 202 6.82 7.31 0.12
CA ASP A 202 5.79 6.33 0.46
C ASP A 202 6.31 5.05 1.10
N SER A 203 7.63 4.82 1.12
CA SER A 203 8.17 3.50 1.50
C SER A 203 7.69 3.16 2.91
N SER A 204 6.63 2.35 3.01
CA SER A 204 5.63 2.50 4.07
C SER A 204 6.23 2.29 5.46
N HIS A 205 6.40 3.40 6.18
CA HIS A 205 6.49 3.56 7.64
C HIS A 205 7.82 3.48 8.38
N TRP A 206 8.98 3.32 7.75
CA TRP A 206 10.27 3.60 8.42
C TRP A 206 10.39 3.03 9.85
N THR A 207 9.80 1.87 10.15
CA THR A 207 9.80 1.28 11.50
C THR A 207 10.94 0.29 11.61
N GLY A 208 11.75 0.38 12.67
CA GLY A 208 12.51 -0.78 13.11
C GLY A 208 11.58 -1.99 13.29
N GLU A 209 12.02 -3.15 12.80
CA GLU A 209 11.44 -4.49 13.08
C GLU A 209 9.98 -4.77 12.70
N GLN A 210 9.43 -4.27 11.58
CA GLN A 210 8.11 -4.78 11.07
C GLN A 210 8.07 -5.05 9.56
N SER A 211 7.42 -6.14 9.18
CA SER A 211 7.23 -6.61 7.80
C SER A 211 6.30 -5.70 6.99
N TRP A 212 6.67 -5.44 5.74
CA TRP A 212 6.07 -4.55 4.75
C TRP A 212 4.67 -4.94 4.23
N ALA A 213 3.71 -5.17 5.12
CA ALA A 213 2.31 -5.23 4.74
C ALA A 213 1.67 -3.89 5.09
N ALA A 214 1.29 -3.11 4.07
CA ALA A 214 0.32 -2.05 4.22
C ALA A 214 -1.02 -2.68 4.63
N VAL A 215 -1.22 -2.87 5.93
CA VAL A 215 -2.51 -3.33 6.45
C VAL A 215 -3.40 -2.09 6.54
N HIS A 216 -4.37 -2.01 5.62
CA HIS A 216 -5.46 -1.05 5.72
C HIS A 216 -6.06 -1.08 7.14
N GLY A 217 -6.09 0.07 7.82
CA GLY A 217 -6.66 0.19 9.16
C GLY A 217 -5.65 0.22 10.33
N ARG A 218 -4.33 0.15 10.10
CA ARG A 218 -3.37 0.55 11.15
C ARG A 218 -3.32 2.08 11.26
N PRO A 219 -3.27 2.65 12.48
CA PRO A 219 -3.08 4.08 12.65
C PRO A 219 -1.71 4.47 12.10
N TYR A 220 -1.69 5.27 11.05
CA TYR A 220 -0.49 5.92 10.56
C TYR A 220 0.07 6.81 11.67
N ASN A 221 1.34 6.60 12.07
CA ASN A 221 1.99 7.51 12.99
C ASN A 221 2.61 8.67 12.18
N PRO A 222 2.06 9.90 12.29
CA PRO A 222 2.54 11.04 11.52
C PRO A 222 4.02 11.32 11.80
N ARG A 223 4.84 11.35 10.74
CA ARG A 223 6.25 11.76 10.79
C ARG A 223 6.41 13.16 10.21
N PRO A 224 6.67 14.20 11.04
CA PRO A 224 6.81 15.57 10.57
C PRO A 224 7.89 15.74 9.49
N GLU A 225 8.92 14.91 9.52
CA GLU A 225 10.07 14.98 8.60
C GLU A 225 9.67 14.70 7.14
N LEU A 226 8.57 13.96 6.91
CA LEU A 226 8.04 13.74 5.56
C LEU A 226 7.56 15.04 4.92
N THR A 227 7.01 15.96 5.72
CA THR A 227 6.56 17.28 5.23
C THR A 227 7.74 18.07 4.69
N ALA A 228 8.85 18.11 5.43
CA ALA A 228 10.05 18.82 5.02
C ALA A 228 10.67 18.25 3.74
N ARG A 229 10.69 16.92 3.59
CA ARG A 229 11.21 16.26 2.38
C ARG A 229 10.30 16.46 1.18
N PHE A 230 8.98 16.35 1.37
CA PHE A 230 7.99 16.66 0.35
C PHE A 230 8.17 18.11 -0.14
N ASP A 231 8.22 19.07 0.79
CA ASP A 231 8.37 20.50 0.45
C ASP A 231 9.73 20.78 -0.23
N ARG A 232 10.79 20.06 0.15
CA ARG A 232 12.09 20.13 -0.51
C ARG A 232 12.04 19.62 -1.95
N LEU A 233 11.44 18.46 -2.21
CA LEU A 233 11.23 17.94 -3.57
C LEU A 233 10.35 18.90 -4.40
N LEU A 234 9.28 19.42 -3.80
CA LEU A 234 8.39 20.39 -4.44
C LEU A 234 9.13 21.68 -4.84
N SER A 235 10.13 22.10 -4.07
CA SER A 235 10.96 23.28 -4.39
C SER A 235 11.88 23.06 -5.60
N GLU A 236 12.31 21.82 -5.84
CA GLU A 236 13.18 21.47 -6.96
C GLU A 236 12.45 21.47 -8.31
N MET A 237 11.12 21.51 -8.30
CA MET A 237 10.28 21.66 -9.49
C MET A 237 10.70 22.86 -10.36
N ALA A 238 11.10 23.97 -9.73
CA ALA A 238 11.52 25.19 -10.43
C ALA A 238 12.80 24.98 -11.28
N ARG A 239 13.64 24.00 -10.92
CA ARG A 239 14.93 23.70 -11.56
C ARG A 239 14.86 22.57 -12.58
N LEU A 240 13.69 21.94 -12.72
CA LEU A 240 13.41 20.95 -13.74
C LEU A 240 12.83 21.60 -15.00
N ASP A 241 13.01 20.94 -16.12
CA ASP A 241 12.30 21.21 -17.37
C ASP A 241 10.90 20.58 -17.36
N ASP A 242 10.09 20.84 -18.38
CA ASP A 242 8.69 20.44 -18.42
C ASP A 242 8.48 18.93 -18.25
N ILE A 243 9.36 18.11 -18.83
CA ILE A 243 9.27 16.63 -18.70
C ILE A 243 9.59 16.21 -17.26
N GLY A 244 10.64 16.79 -16.66
CA GLY A 244 10.99 16.53 -15.27
C GLY A 244 9.88 16.99 -14.31
N ARG A 245 9.33 18.18 -14.55
CA ARG A 245 8.22 18.74 -13.78
C ARG A 245 6.98 17.87 -13.86
N ALA A 246 6.59 17.43 -15.06
CA ALA A 246 5.45 16.54 -15.23
C ALA A 246 5.61 15.24 -14.41
N LYS A 247 6.78 14.58 -14.53
CA LYS A 247 7.04 13.34 -13.77
C LYS A 247 7.02 13.58 -12.26
N LEU A 248 7.75 14.58 -11.78
CA LEU A 248 7.82 14.87 -10.34
C LEU A 248 6.46 15.30 -9.78
N SER A 249 5.66 16.07 -10.52
CA SER A 249 4.31 16.46 -10.12
C SER A 249 3.38 15.27 -9.98
N ALA A 250 3.43 14.31 -10.91
CA ALA A 250 2.62 13.09 -10.84
C ALA A 250 2.97 12.26 -9.60
N GLU A 251 4.28 12.06 -9.34
CA GLU A 251 4.71 11.28 -8.19
C GLU A 251 4.40 11.98 -6.86
N LEU A 252 4.66 13.28 -6.72
CA LEU A 252 4.30 14.02 -5.51
C LEU A 252 2.78 14.06 -5.29
N ALA A 253 1.97 14.13 -6.35
CA ALA A 253 0.51 14.08 -6.22
C ALA A 253 0.03 12.72 -5.69
N ASN A 254 0.63 11.62 -6.14
CA ASN A 254 0.35 10.28 -5.60
C ASN A 254 0.71 10.17 -4.11
N GLN A 255 1.64 10.98 -3.62
CA GLN A 255 2.11 10.98 -2.23
C GLN A 255 1.36 11.91 -1.28
N LEU A 256 0.36 12.66 -1.76
CA LEU A 256 -0.39 13.61 -0.93
C LEU A 256 -1.12 12.94 0.26
N PHE A 257 -1.44 11.65 0.17
CA PHE A 257 -2.09 10.93 1.25
C PHE A 257 -1.20 10.78 2.49
N LEU A 258 0.13 10.76 2.34
CA LEU A 258 1.07 10.68 3.47
C LEU A 258 0.93 11.89 4.42
N LEU A 259 0.49 13.03 3.88
CA LEU A 259 0.28 14.26 4.63
C LEU A 259 -1.12 14.34 5.26
N HIS A 260 -2.06 13.48 4.83
CA HIS A 260 -3.45 13.52 5.28
C HIS A 260 -3.60 13.32 6.79
N CYS A 261 -2.79 12.42 7.35
CA CYS A 261 -2.79 12.10 8.77
C CYS A 261 -2.03 13.12 9.63
N LEU A 262 -1.28 14.04 9.01
CA LEU A 262 -0.61 15.16 9.67
C LEU A 262 -1.57 16.34 9.80
N ASP A 263 -2.03 16.86 8.67
CA ASP A 263 -3.00 17.96 8.61
C ASP A 263 -3.58 18.06 7.19
N ARG A 264 -4.91 18.00 7.09
CA ARG A 264 -5.64 18.10 5.81
C ARG A 264 -5.47 19.46 5.13
N THR A 265 -5.21 20.52 5.87
CA THR A 265 -4.90 21.85 5.34
C THR A 265 -3.56 21.85 4.61
N LEU A 266 -2.58 21.08 5.11
CA LEU A 266 -1.32 20.89 4.39
C LEU A 266 -1.56 20.22 3.04
N VAL A 267 -2.41 19.17 3.00
CA VAL A 267 -2.77 18.48 1.75
C VAL A 267 -3.37 19.46 0.74
N LEU A 268 -4.32 20.31 1.16
CA LEU A 268 -4.93 21.32 0.30
C LEU A 268 -3.90 22.29 -0.28
N ASN A 269 -3.03 22.84 0.57
CA ASN A 269 -2.00 23.78 0.13
C ASN A 269 -1.02 23.14 -0.86
N ARG A 270 -0.61 21.89 -0.65
CA ARG A 270 0.32 21.19 -1.56
C ARG A 270 -0.36 20.76 -2.84
N HIS A 271 -1.63 20.33 -2.77
CA HIS A 271 -2.45 20.03 -3.95
C HIS A 271 -2.57 21.26 -4.86
N GLN A 272 -2.91 22.42 -4.31
CA GLN A 272 -3.00 23.68 -5.07
C GLN A 272 -1.65 24.08 -5.68
N ARG A 273 -0.54 23.97 -4.93
CA ARG A 273 0.80 24.26 -5.46
C ARG A 273 1.18 23.33 -6.61
N LEU A 274 0.91 22.03 -6.48
CA LEU A 274 1.13 21.06 -7.55
C LEU A 274 0.26 21.36 -8.76
N LEU A 275 -1.02 21.70 -8.55
CA LEU A 275 -1.92 22.09 -9.64
C LEU A 275 -1.38 23.30 -10.42
N ASN A 276 -0.87 24.32 -9.73
CA ASN A 276 -0.23 25.48 -10.38
C ASN A 276 0.95 25.08 -11.28
N TYR A 277 1.79 24.14 -10.82
CA TYR A 277 2.88 23.62 -11.65
C TYR A 277 2.35 22.86 -12.86
N VAL A 278 1.30 22.06 -12.68
CA VAL A 278 0.69 21.27 -13.75
C VAL A 278 0.03 22.16 -14.79
N GLU A 279 -0.67 23.22 -14.38
CA GLU A 279 -1.30 24.18 -15.29
C GLU A 279 -0.30 25.00 -16.10
N ALA A 280 0.91 25.21 -15.56
CA ALA A 280 2.01 25.85 -16.26
C ALA A 280 2.71 24.94 -17.29
N LEU A 281 2.44 23.63 -17.30
CA LEU A 281 3.04 22.69 -18.27
C LEU A 281 2.40 22.83 -19.66
N PRO A 282 3.14 22.49 -20.73
CA PRO A 282 2.55 22.25 -22.04
C PRO A 282 1.41 21.21 -21.93
N GLU A 283 0.31 21.46 -22.64
CA GLU A 283 -0.93 20.68 -22.56
C GLU A 283 -0.71 19.15 -22.65
N LYS A 284 0.13 18.72 -23.59
CA LYS A 284 0.49 17.30 -23.81
C LYS A 284 1.14 16.60 -22.61
N LEU A 285 1.60 17.35 -21.61
CA LEU A 285 2.24 16.84 -20.39
C LEU A 285 1.34 16.95 -19.16
N GLN A 286 0.14 17.53 -19.28
CA GLN A 286 -0.74 17.77 -18.14
C GLN A 286 -1.55 16.54 -17.72
N SER A 287 -1.79 15.58 -18.60
CA SER A 287 -2.74 14.49 -18.37
C SER A 287 -2.35 13.59 -17.18
N ILE A 288 -1.12 13.09 -17.15
CA ILE A 288 -0.64 12.18 -16.09
C ILE A 288 -0.64 12.87 -14.71
N PRO A 289 -0.09 14.08 -14.55
CA PRO A 289 -0.17 14.79 -13.26
C PRO A 289 -1.61 15.12 -12.84
N ARG A 290 -2.49 15.48 -13.78
CA ARG A 290 -3.91 15.74 -13.50
C ARG A 290 -4.63 14.49 -13.00
N LYS A 291 -4.35 13.33 -13.58
CA LYS A 291 -4.86 12.04 -13.09
C LYS A 291 -4.48 11.81 -11.64
N ALA A 292 -3.20 11.95 -11.31
CA ALA A 292 -2.70 11.77 -9.95
C ALA A 292 -3.34 12.78 -8.96
N LEU A 293 -3.42 14.07 -9.34
CA LEU A 293 -4.09 15.11 -8.54
C LEU A 293 -5.59 14.85 -8.38
N GLY A 294 -6.24 14.26 -9.39
CA GLY A 294 -7.65 13.89 -9.35
C GLY A 294 -7.88 12.84 -8.27
N ARG A 295 -7.07 11.78 -8.26
CA ARG A 295 -7.12 10.74 -7.20
C ARG A 295 -6.91 11.32 -5.81
N ALA A 296 -6.00 12.28 -5.70
CA ALA A 296 -5.65 12.89 -4.41
C ALA A 296 -6.76 13.73 -3.78
N ILE A 297 -7.81 14.11 -4.52
CA ILE A 297 -8.95 14.91 -3.99
C ILE A 297 -9.58 14.25 -2.76
N ARG A 298 -9.67 12.92 -2.69
CA ARG A 298 -10.29 12.22 -1.54
C ARG A 298 -9.60 12.53 -0.21
N TRP A 299 -8.33 12.94 -0.26
CA TRP A 299 -7.52 13.27 0.92
C TRP A 299 -7.66 14.73 1.36
N LEU A 300 -8.35 15.57 0.59
CA LEU A 300 -8.58 16.97 0.94
C LEU A 300 -9.56 17.14 2.11
N PRO A 301 -9.62 18.32 2.74
CA PRO A 301 -10.70 18.67 3.68
C PRO A 301 -12.07 18.51 3.03
N GLU A 302 -13.01 17.88 3.74
CA GLU A 302 -14.35 17.51 3.21
C GLU A 302 -15.06 18.67 2.52
N HIS A 303 -15.08 19.85 3.15
CA HIS A 303 -15.73 21.06 2.62
C HIS A 303 -15.14 21.59 1.30
N THR A 304 -13.96 21.12 0.88
CA THR A 304 -13.28 21.55 -0.37
C THR A 304 -13.33 20.50 -1.48
N ARG A 305 -13.65 19.23 -1.17
CA ARG A 305 -13.54 18.12 -2.13
C ARG A 305 -14.41 18.32 -3.35
N LEU A 306 -15.66 18.71 -3.14
CA LEU A 306 -16.64 18.88 -4.21
C LEU A 306 -16.23 20.00 -5.18
N ALA A 307 -15.92 21.19 -4.64
CA ALA A 307 -15.48 22.32 -5.46
C ALA A 307 -14.18 22.01 -6.23
N THR A 308 -13.24 21.30 -5.60
CA THR A 308 -11.99 20.88 -6.26
C THR A 308 -12.26 19.86 -7.37
N TYR A 309 -13.14 18.89 -7.12
CA TYR A 309 -13.59 17.92 -8.12
C TYR A 309 -14.20 18.60 -9.34
N GLU A 310 -15.14 19.53 -9.13
CA GLU A 310 -15.81 20.25 -10.21
C GLU A 310 -14.83 21.10 -11.02
N SER A 311 -13.95 21.83 -10.33
CA SER A 311 -12.89 22.62 -10.98
C SER A 311 -11.99 21.75 -11.85
N MET A 312 -11.53 20.60 -11.32
CA MET A 312 -10.68 19.67 -12.07
C MET A 312 -11.41 19.03 -13.25
N LEU A 313 -12.69 18.68 -13.09
CA LEU A 313 -13.53 18.15 -14.16
C LEU A 313 -13.64 19.15 -15.31
N GLU A 314 -13.97 20.41 -15.01
CA GLU A 314 -14.10 21.46 -16.03
C GLU A 314 -12.76 21.81 -16.69
N ALA A 315 -11.67 21.84 -15.93
CA ALA A 315 -10.34 22.05 -16.49
C ALA A 315 -9.91 20.91 -17.41
N ALA A 316 -10.16 19.65 -17.03
CA ALA A 316 -9.81 18.49 -17.85
C ALA A 316 -10.64 18.40 -19.13
N LYS A 317 -11.93 18.78 -19.11
CA LYS A 317 -12.78 18.84 -20.32
C LYS A 317 -12.24 19.79 -21.40
N ARG A 318 -11.48 20.83 -21.00
CA ARG A 318 -10.88 21.81 -21.92
C ARG A 318 -9.63 21.30 -22.63
N LEU A 319 -9.07 20.17 -22.22
CA LEU A 319 -7.92 19.57 -22.90
C LEU A 319 -8.33 19.02 -24.27
N SER A 320 -7.53 19.32 -25.27
CA SER A 320 -7.58 18.78 -26.63
C SER A 320 -6.82 17.46 -26.77
N ILE A 321 -5.81 17.21 -25.91
CA ILE A 321 -4.97 16.00 -25.95
C ILE A 321 -4.92 15.35 -24.57
N GLY A 322 -5.07 14.02 -24.51
CA GLY A 322 -4.95 13.26 -23.27
C GLY A 322 -6.08 13.54 -22.26
N LYS A 323 -7.24 13.96 -22.76
CA LYS A 323 -8.43 14.31 -21.97
C LYS A 323 -8.90 13.13 -21.12
N GLY A 324 -8.99 11.93 -21.71
CA GLY A 324 -9.36 10.71 -20.99
C GLY A 324 -8.44 10.39 -19.83
N GLU A 325 -7.13 10.45 -20.07
CA GLU A 325 -6.12 10.19 -19.03
C GLU A 325 -6.18 11.23 -17.90
N ALA A 326 -6.34 12.51 -18.22
CA ALA A 326 -6.51 13.57 -17.21
C ALA A 326 -7.75 13.36 -16.32
N LEU A 327 -8.83 12.85 -16.91
CA LEU A 327 -10.11 12.57 -16.25
C LEU A 327 -10.09 11.28 -15.41
N ALA A 328 -9.24 10.32 -15.74
CA ALA A 328 -9.24 8.97 -15.17
C ALA A 328 -9.01 8.90 -13.65
N GLY A 329 -8.50 9.96 -13.02
CA GLY A 329 -8.32 10.03 -11.57
C GLY A 329 -9.57 10.45 -10.80
N LEU A 330 -10.52 11.12 -11.46
CA LEU A 330 -11.70 11.69 -10.82
C LEU A 330 -12.69 10.64 -10.30
N PRO A 331 -12.97 9.52 -10.99
CA PRO A 331 -13.86 8.50 -10.44
C PRO A 331 -13.41 7.99 -9.06
N GLU A 332 -12.10 7.82 -8.82
CA GLU A 332 -11.58 7.38 -7.52
C GLU A 332 -11.81 8.42 -6.41
N ALA A 333 -11.82 9.71 -6.75
CA ALA A 333 -12.08 10.78 -5.79
C ALA A 333 -13.48 10.74 -5.19
N LEU A 334 -14.43 10.06 -5.86
CA LEU A 334 -15.81 9.93 -5.40
C LEU A 334 -15.88 9.30 -4.00
N ALA A 335 -14.96 8.40 -3.65
CA ALA A 335 -14.88 7.80 -2.32
C ALA A 335 -14.77 8.82 -1.18
N GLY A 336 -14.27 10.03 -1.45
CA GLY A 336 -14.22 11.13 -0.48
C GLY A 336 -15.49 11.99 -0.38
N LEU A 337 -16.52 11.74 -1.19
CA LEU A 337 -17.75 12.53 -1.22
C LEU A 337 -18.88 11.87 -0.41
N THR A 338 -20.00 12.59 -0.21
CA THR A 338 -21.20 12.03 0.42
C THR A 338 -21.88 11.01 -0.51
N ALA A 339 -22.65 10.08 0.06
CA ALA A 339 -23.39 9.06 -0.69
C ALA A 339 -24.27 9.64 -1.82
N ALA A 340 -25.02 10.70 -1.50
CA ALA A 340 -25.89 11.38 -2.46
C ALA A 340 -25.09 11.97 -3.62
N GLU A 341 -23.93 12.57 -3.32
CA GLU A 341 -23.08 13.17 -4.33
C GLU A 341 -22.34 12.13 -5.17
N GLN A 342 -21.89 11.03 -4.56
CA GLN A 342 -21.33 9.88 -5.28
C GLN A 342 -22.31 9.35 -6.33
N ASN A 343 -23.58 9.11 -5.94
CA ASN A 343 -24.60 8.65 -6.87
C ASN A 343 -24.85 9.68 -7.99
N ARG A 344 -25.00 10.97 -7.64
CA ARG A 344 -25.18 12.04 -8.62
C ARG A 344 -24.04 12.07 -9.64
N ARG A 345 -22.78 11.95 -9.18
CA ARG A 345 -21.61 11.97 -10.07
C ARG A 345 -21.49 10.72 -10.91
N LEU A 346 -21.85 9.55 -10.40
CA LEU A 346 -21.91 8.34 -11.22
C LEU A 346 -22.96 8.45 -12.33
N GLN A 347 -24.14 9.05 -12.06
CA GLN A 347 -25.12 9.36 -13.11
C GLN A 347 -24.56 10.38 -14.11
N GLN A 348 -23.86 11.41 -13.63
CA GLN A 348 -23.19 12.38 -14.48
C GLN A 348 -22.15 11.72 -15.41
N TRP A 349 -21.34 10.79 -14.89
CA TRP A 349 -20.40 10.01 -15.69
C TRP A 349 -21.10 9.23 -16.79
N LYS A 350 -22.18 8.53 -16.45
CA LYS A 350 -22.93 7.69 -17.38
C LYS A 350 -23.62 8.48 -18.49
N TYR A 351 -24.29 9.58 -18.15
CA TYR A 351 -25.20 10.27 -19.07
C TYR A 351 -24.65 11.56 -19.67
N GLU A 352 -23.69 12.21 -19.02
CA GLU A 352 -23.15 13.50 -19.48
C GLU A 352 -21.69 13.37 -19.93
N ILE A 353 -20.81 12.77 -19.12
CA ILE A 353 -19.36 12.83 -19.37
C ILE A 353 -18.92 11.80 -20.42
N LEU A 354 -19.15 10.51 -20.18
CA LEU A 354 -18.69 9.45 -21.09
C LEU A 354 -19.26 9.62 -22.51
N PRO A 355 -20.55 9.94 -22.73
CA PRO A 355 -21.08 10.14 -24.07
C PRO A 355 -20.47 11.30 -24.86
N MET A 356 -19.82 12.26 -24.19
CA MET A 356 -19.15 13.40 -24.83
C MET A 356 -17.67 13.13 -25.17
N LEU A 357 -17.15 11.97 -24.77
CA LEU A 357 -15.75 11.59 -25.00
C LEU A 357 -15.63 10.64 -26.18
N ASP A 358 -14.55 10.79 -26.95
CA ASP A 358 -14.16 9.79 -27.95
C ASP A 358 -13.83 8.46 -27.25
N LEU A 359 -14.03 7.33 -27.96
CA LEU A 359 -13.79 5.99 -27.39
C LEU A 359 -12.37 5.83 -26.85
N SER A 360 -11.37 6.44 -27.50
CA SER A 360 -9.98 6.44 -27.03
C SER A 360 -9.77 7.18 -25.72
N ASP A 361 -10.60 8.18 -25.42
CA ASP A 361 -10.57 8.91 -24.15
C ASP A 361 -11.42 8.24 -23.05
N GLN A 362 -12.34 7.35 -23.42
CA GLN A 362 -13.13 6.57 -22.46
C GLN A 362 -12.34 5.41 -21.83
N GLU A 363 -11.43 4.80 -22.58
CA GLU A 363 -10.65 3.64 -22.13
C GLU A 363 -9.87 3.91 -20.82
N PRO A 364 -9.14 5.04 -20.67
CA PRO A 364 -8.38 5.31 -19.45
C PRO A 364 -9.26 5.45 -18.20
N ILE A 365 -10.53 5.82 -18.38
CA ILE A 365 -11.50 6.04 -17.30
C ILE A 365 -11.95 4.71 -16.68
N VAL A 366 -11.90 3.60 -17.43
CA VAL A 366 -12.26 2.26 -16.93
C VAL A 366 -11.48 1.91 -15.66
N ALA A 367 -10.16 2.15 -15.65
CA ALA A 367 -9.32 1.88 -14.48
C ALA A 367 -9.70 2.75 -13.27
N GLY A 368 -10.13 3.99 -13.52
CA GLY A 368 -10.64 4.91 -12.51
C GLY A 368 -11.96 4.43 -11.92
N LEU A 369 -12.91 4.00 -12.75
CA LEU A 369 -14.19 3.45 -12.30
C LEU A 369 -14.02 2.13 -11.54
N ILE A 370 -13.06 1.29 -11.97
CA ILE A 370 -12.65 0.08 -11.24
C ILE A 370 -12.13 0.45 -9.85
N ALA A 371 -11.25 1.45 -9.74
CA ALA A 371 -10.76 1.92 -8.45
C ALA A 371 -11.87 2.57 -7.59
N ALA A 372 -12.82 3.26 -8.22
CA ALA A 372 -13.95 3.86 -7.53
C ALA A 372 -14.82 2.79 -6.88
N PHE A 373 -15.21 1.72 -7.59
CA PHE A 373 -16.09 0.72 -7.01
C PHE A 373 -15.47 0.02 -5.79
N GLY A 374 -14.16 -0.28 -5.81
CA GLY A 374 -13.48 -0.92 -4.68
C GLY A 374 -13.49 -0.03 -3.43
N ASN A 375 -13.32 1.27 -3.61
CA ASN A 375 -13.28 2.24 -2.51
C ASN A 375 -14.67 2.71 -2.04
N LEU A 376 -15.73 2.47 -2.82
CA LEU A 376 -17.12 2.78 -2.45
C LEU A 376 -17.70 1.67 -1.55
N ALA A 377 -17.10 1.47 -0.38
CA ALA A 377 -17.54 0.45 0.57
C ALA A 377 -18.47 1.02 1.66
N GLU A 378 -19.60 0.33 1.86
CA GLU A 378 -20.72 0.58 2.81
C GLU A 378 -21.74 1.65 2.40
N GLY A 379 -22.75 1.21 1.62
CA GLY A 379 -24.01 1.93 1.39
C GLY A 379 -24.15 2.62 0.02
N ASN A 380 -23.06 2.75 -0.75
CA ASN A 380 -22.99 3.70 -1.86
C ASN A 380 -22.78 3.02 -3.22
N ASN A 381 -23.80 2.34 -3.76
CA ASN A 381 -23.90 1.81 -5.13
C ASN A 381 -22.57 1.36 -5.81
N PRO A 382 -21.72 0.52 -5.18
CA PRO A 382 -20.49 0.04 -5.82
C PRO A 382 -20.80 -0.79 -7.07
N GLU A 383 -21.93 -1.51 -7.08
CA GLU A 383 -22.49 -2.17 -8.26
C GLU A 383 -22.62 -1.23 -9.46
N PHE A 384 -23.11 0.00 -9.26
CA PHE A 384 -23.31 0.96 -10.35
C PHE A 384 -21.98 1.41 -10.95
N ALA A 385 -20.98 1.67 -10.11
CA ALA A 385 -19.63 2.03 -10.56
C ALA A 385 -18.98 0.89 -11.34
N LEU A 386 -19.13 -0.35 -10.86
CA LEU A 386 -18.63 -1.54 -11.53
C LEU A 386 -19.34 -1.79 -12.86
N ALA A 387 -20.67 -1.77 -12.89
CA ALA A 387 -21.46 -1.91 -14.12
C ALA A 387 -21.09 -0.83 -15.15
N LEU A 388 -20.90 0.42 -14.71
CA LEU A 388 -20.44 1.50 -15.59
C LEU A 388 -19.03 1.25 -16.14
N ALA A 389 -18.12 0.69 -15.32
CA ALA A 389 -16.79 0.31 -15.77
C ALA A 389 -16.84 -0.78 -16.85
N LEU A 390 -17.66 -1.82 -16.63
CA LEU A 390 -17.85 -2.93 -17.57
C LEU A 390 -18.48 -2.45 -18.90
N ASP A 391 -19.54 -1.63 -18.83
CA ASP A 391 -20.17 -1.02 -20.01
C ASP A 391 -19.17 -0.21 -20.83
N THR A 392 -18.34 0.57 -20.15
CA THR A 392 -17.32 1.42 -20.80
C THR A 392 -16.22 0.55 -21.41
N PHE A 393 -15.79 -0.51 -20.72
CA PHE A 393 -14.80 -1.45 -21.24
C PHE A 393 -15.30 -2.17 -22.50
N GLU A 394 -16.51 -2.73 -22.48
CA GLU A 394 -17.09 -3.42 -23.63
C GLU A 394 -17.16 -2.53 -24.89
N ARG A 395 -17.48 -1.25 -24.71
CA ARG A 395 -17.53 -0.28 -25.82
C ARG A 395 -16.15 0.09 -26.35
N THR A 396 -15.13 0.10 -25.49
CA THR A 396 -13.79 0.60 -25.82
C THR A 396 -12.80 -0.50 -26.20
N SER A 397 -13.02 -1.74 -25.75
CA SER A 397 -12.12 -2.87 -25.98
C SER A 397 -12.19 -3.44 -27.41
N GLY A 398 -13.19 -3.04 -28.20
CA GLY A 398 -13.42 -3.60 -29.54
C GLY A 398 -13.71 -5.10 -29.52
N GLY A 399 -14.28 -5.62 -28.42
CA GLY A 399 -14.56 -7.05 -28.24
C GLY A 399 -13.38 -7.85 -27.67
N GLN A 400 -12.28 -7.20 -27.29
CA GLN A 400 -11.20 -7.87 -26.58
C GLN A 400 -11.61 -8.25 -25.15
N SER A 401 -11.13 -9.42 -24.72
CA SER A 401 -11.25 -9.86 -23.33
C SER A 401 -10.45 -8.95 -22.41
N MET A 402 -10.90 -8.87 -21.16
CA MET A 402 -10.21 -8.15 -20.09
C MET A 402 -8.84 -8.76 -19.80
N ASP A 403 -7.85 -7.91 -19.55
CA ASP A 403 -6.52 -8.35 -19.14
C ASP A 403 -6.51 -8.92 -17.71
N LYS A 404 -5.45 -9.66 -17.41
CA LYS A 404 -5.23 -10.31 -16.12
C LYS A 404 -5.28 -9.33 -14.94
N GLU A 405 -4.69 -8.15 -15.07
CA GLU A 405 -4.54 -7.21 -13.95
C GLU A 405 -5.88 -6.59 -13.58
N ARG A 406 -6.65 -6.14 -14.58
CA ARG A 406 -8.00 -5.60 -14.37
C ARG A 406 -8.93 -6.64 -13.76
N PHE A 407 -8.94 -7.85 -14.29
CA PHE A 407 -9.80 -8.90 -13.78
C PHE A 407 -9.41 -9.31 -12.35
N SER A 408 -8.11 -9.50 -12.07
CA SER A 408 -7.62 -9.77 -10.72
C SER A 408 -8.01 -8.68 -9.74
N LYS A 409 -7.94 -7.40 -10.14
CA LYS A 409 -8.36 -6.28 -9.30
C LYS A 409 -9.86 -6.32 -9.01
N ILE A 410 -10.69 -6.62 -10.02
CA ILE A 410 -12.15 -6.72 -9.83
C ILE A 410 -12.50 -7.81 -8.81
N ILE A 411 -11.94 -9.01 -8.98
CA ILE A 411 -12.21 -10.15 -8.10
C ILE A 411 -11.74 -9.88 -6.67
N LEU A 412 -10.55 -9.30 -6.51
CA LEU A 412 -10.01 -8.97 -5.18
C LEU A 412 -10.90 -7.97 -4.43
N GLU A 413 -11.37 -6.91 -5.09
CA GLU A 413 -12.25 -5.92 -4.47
C GLU A 413 -13.63 -6.51 -4.12
N ILE A 414 -14.20 -7.38 -4.97
CA ILE A 414 -15.43 -8.13 -4.65
C ILE A 414 -15.23 -8.97 -3.39
N ARG A 415 -14.10 -9.70 -3.32
CA ARG A 415 -13.75 -10.54 -2.16
C ARG A 415 -13.60 -9.72 -0.88
N CYS A 416 -12.95 -8.55 -0.97
CA CYS A 416 -12.76 -7.64 0.17
C CYS A 416 -14.08 -6.98 0.63
N ASN A 417 -15.05 -6.80 -0.26
CA ASN A 417 -16.35 -6.21 0.07
C ASN A 417 -17.37 -7.26 0.52
N SER A 418 -17.23 -7.70 1.76
CA SER A 418 -18.14 -8.69 2.37
C SER A 418 -19.55 -8.16 2.65
N LYS A 419 -19.76 -6.84 2.70
CA LYS A 419 -21.07 -6.25 3.02
C LYS A 419 -21.98 -6.08 1.80
N HIS A 420 -21.41 -5.76 0.63
CA HIS A 420 -22.20 -5.57 -0.59
C HIS A 420 -22.51 -6.90 -1.29
N THR A 421 -23.65 -6.98 -1.96
CA THR A 421 -24.06 -8.14 -2.77
C THR A 421 -24.18 -7.67 -4.20
N TYR A 422 -23.29 -8.17 -5.06
CA TYR A 422 -23.27 -7.88 -6.50
C TYR A 422 -24.32 -8.70 -7.23
N SER A 423 -24.92 -8.16 -8.29
CA SER A 423 -25.98 -8.87 -9.01
C SER A 423 -25.43 -10.08 -9.78
N PRO A 424 -26.22 -11.17 -9.95
CA PRO A 424 -25.83 -12.29 -10.81
C PRO A 424 -25.47 -11.87 -12.24
N GLU A 425 -26.14 -10.84 -12.77
CA GLU A 425 -25.89 -10.28 -14.08
C GLU A 425 -24.48 -9.66 -14.17
N THR A 426 -24.09 -8.84 -13.20
CA THR A 426 -22.74 -8.25 -13.13
C THR A 426 -21.67 -9.32 -12.96
N LEU A 427 -21.91 -10.31 -12.10
CA LEU A 427 -20.98 -11.44 -11.93
C LEU A 427 -20.83 -12.25 -13.22
N GLY A 428 -21.92 -12.51 -13.93
CA GLY A 428 -21.91 -13.18 -15.23
C GLY A 428 -21.08 -12.43 -16.27
N ARG A 429 -21.26 -11.11 -16.38
CA ARG A 429 -20.48 -10.26 -17.30
C ARG A 429 -18.99 -10.28 -16.98
N ILE A 430 -18.62 -10.26 -15.71
CA ILE A 430 -17.21 -10.37 -15.29
C ILE A 430 -16.62 -11.70 -15.80
N LEU A 431 -17.33 -12.81 -15.62
CA LEU A 431 -16.90 -14.13 -16.09
C LEU A 431 -16.70 -14.16 -17.61
N ASP A 432 -17.64 -13.57 -18.37
CA ASP A 432 -17.59 -13.49 -19.84
C ASP A 432 -16.37 -12.69 -20.30
N LEU A 433 -16.16 -11.52 -19.71
CA LEU A 433 -15.06 -10.61 -20.09
C LEU A 433 -13.68 -11.16 -19.71
N GLY A 434 -13.57 -11.98 -18.66
CA GLY A 434 -12.29 -12.58 -18.26
C GLY A 434 -11.84 -13.79 -19.09
N SER A 435 -12.61 -14.23 -20.09
CA SER A 435 -12.41 -15.52 -20.78
C SER A 435 -11.03 -15.71 -21.42
N GLY A 436 -10.34 -14.62 -21.78
CA GLY A 436 -8.99 -14.65 -22.35
C GLY A 436 -7.83 -14.76 -21.34
N ILE A 437 -8.12 -14.90 -20.03
CA ILE A 437 -7.09 -14.98 -18.99
C ILE A 437 -6.41 -16.35 -19.00
N PRO A 438 -5.07 -16.42 -18.79
CA PRO A 438 -4.36 -17.68 -18.71
C PRO A 438 -5.02 -18.68 -17.74
N PRO A 439 -5.20 -19.96 -18.13
CA PRO A 439 -5.96 -20.95 -17.38
C PRO A 439 -5.61 -21.04 -15.88
N SER A 440 -4.32 -21.09 -15.55
CA SER A 440 -3.85 -21.17 -14.16
C SER A 440 -4.19 -19.94 -13.33
N THR A 441 -4.14 -18.75 -13.93
CA THR A 441 -4.55 -17.51 -13.25
C THR A 441 -6.08 -17.44 -13.12
N ARG A 442 -6.81 -17.86 -14.15
CA ARG A 442 -8.27 -17.88 -14.15
C ARG A 442 -8.80 -18.83 -13.07
N GLU A 443 -8.21 -20.01 -12.92
CA GLU A 443 -8.59 -20.99 -11.88
C GLU A 443 -8.51 -20.37 -10.47
N ILE A 444 -7.40 -19.71 -10.13
CA ILE A 444 -7.18 -19.06 -8.82
C ILE A 444 -8.25 -17.98 -8.57
N LEU A 445 -8.53 -17.14 -9.57
CA LEU A 445 -9.47 -16.04 -9.42
C LEU A 445 -10.94 -16.52 -9.38
N LEU A 446 -11.26 -17.61 -10.08
CA LEU A 446 -12.55 -18.27 -9.98
C LEU A 446 -12.77 -18.90 -8.59
N LEU A 447 -11.70 -19.48 -8.01
CA LEU A 447 -11.72 -19.97 -6.63
C LEU A 447 -12.01 -18.84 -5.63
N ASP A 448 -11.35 -17.68 -5.77
CA ASP A 448 -11.62 -16.51 -4.91
C ASP A 448 -13.09 -16.05 -4.97
N LEU A 449 -13.69 -16.06 -6.17
CA LEU A 449 -15.09 -15.70 -6.36
C LEU A 449 -16.05 -16.76 -5.79
N GLU A 450 -15.72 -18.04 -5.92
CA GLU A 450 -16.47 -19.13 -5.29
C GLU A 450 -16.43 -19.03 -3.77
N GLU A 451 -15.26 -18.79 -3.17
CA GLU A 451 -15.12 -18.59 -1.71
C GLU A 451 -16.01 -17.45 -1.21
N TRP A 452 -16.06 -16.34 -1.95
CA TRP A 452 -16.93 -15.22 -1.62
C TRP A 452 -18.41 -15.60 -1.69
N LEU A 453 -18.84 -16.31 -2.74
CA LEU A 453 -20.23 -16.80 -2.86
C LEU A 453 -20.60 -17.78 -1.74
N ASP A 454 -19.73 -18.75 -1.45
CA ASP A 454 -19.90 -19.71 -0.37
C ASP A 454 -20.07 -18.99 0.98
N TRP A 455 -19.26 -17.96 1.24
CA TRP A 455 -19.39 -17.14 2.43
C TRP A 455 -20.74 -16.40 2.47
N LYS A 456 -21.24 -15.89 1.34
CA LYS A 456 -22.55 -15.23 1.25
C LYS A 456 -23.71 -16.20 1.53
N PHE A 457 -23.66 -17.41 0.97
CA PHE A 457 -24.64 -18.47 1.24
C PHE A 457 -24.60 -18.91 2.70
N PHE A 458 -23.41 -19.15 3.26
CA PHE A 458 -23.25 -19.61 4.64
C PHE A 458 -23.82 -18.60 5.64
N ASN A 459 -23.60 -17.30 5.41
CA ASN A 459 -24.10 -16.24 6.28
C ASN A 459 -25.55 -15.80 5.96
N LYS A 460 -26.24 -16.46 5.02
CA LYS A 460 -27.59 -16.08 4.56
C LYS A 460 -27.69 -14.62 4.14
N ALA A 461 -26.59 -14.06 3.62
CA ALA A 461 -26.49 -12.65 3.26
C ALA A 461 -27.26 -12.31 1.96
N LEU A 462 -27.68 -13.33 1.21
CA LEU A 462 -28.41 -13.21 -0.06
C LEU A 462 -29.94 -13.23 0.12
N GLY A 463 -30.44 -13.69 1.28
CA GLY A 463 -31.86 -13.73 1.59
C GLY A 463 -32.68 -14.49 0.55
N THR A 464 -33.73 -13.86 0.00
CA THR A 464 -34.62 -14.47 -1.01
C THR A 464 -33.98 -14.60 -2.40
N GLN A 465 -32.83 -13.97 -2.64
CA GLN A 465 -32.15 -13.97 -3.94
C GLN A 465 -31.21 -15.17 -4.13
N GLU A 466 -31.01 -16.02 -3.13
CA GLU A 466 -30.08 -17.17 -3.17
C GLU A 466 -30.23 -18.04 -4.44
N GLN A 467 -31.47 -18.27 -4.90
CA GLN A 467 -31.74 -19.08 -6.09
C GLN A 467 -31.15 -18.48 -7.37
N LEU A 468 -31.00 -17.16 -7.46
CA LEU A 468 -30.43 -16.46 -8.62
C LEU A 468 -28.91 -16.61 -8.71
N PHE A 469 -28.24 -16.94 -7.60
CA PHE A 469 -26.78 -17.10 -7.54
C PHE A 469 -26.33 -18.54 -7.78
N LEU A 470 -27.21 -19.54 -7.64
CA LEU A 470 -26.88 -20.95 -7.89
C LEU A 470 -26.37 -21.21 -9.32
N PRO A 471 -26.95 -20.62 -10.39
CA PRO A 471 -26.42 -20.79 -11.75
C PRO A 471 -25.02 -20.20 -11.91
N ILE A 472 -24.73 -19.06 -11.26
CA ILE A 472 -23.40 -18.43 -11.30
C ILE A 472 -22.38 -19.31 -10.58
N GLN A 473 -22.72 -19.82 -9.39
CA GLN A 473 -21.84 -20.73 -8.65
C GLN A 473 -21.56 -22.02 -9.43
N ALA A 474 -22.59 -22.63 -10.05
CA ALA A 474 -22.43 -23.82 -10.88
C ALA A 474 -21.51 -23.54 -12.09
N ARG A 475 -21.72 -22.41 -12.77
CA ARG A 475 -20.85 -21.98 -13.88
C ARG A 475 -19.39 -21.82 -13.46
N ILE A 476 -19.12 -21.20 -12.31
CA ILE A 476 -17.76 -21.03 -11.77
C ILE A 476 -17.10 -22.39 -11.55
N ARG A 477 -17.81 -23.33 -10.92
CA ARG A 477 -17.31 -24.70 -10.69
C ARG A 477 -17.04 -25.45 -11.99
N ASP A 478 -17.98 -25.39 -12.92
CA ASP A 478 -17.86 -26.04 -14.23
C ASP A 478 -16.68 -25.49 -15.04
N GLU A 479 -16.47 -24.18 -15.02
CA GLU A 479 -15.32 -23.56 -15.68
C GLU A 479 -14.01 -23.96 -15.00
N ARG A 480 -13.95 -23.97 -13.66
CA ARG A 480 -12.76 -24.40 -12.92
C ARG A 480 -12.41 -25.86 -13.21
N ALA A 481 -13.39 -26.75 -13.20
CA ALA A 481 -13.19 -28.18 -13.50
C ALA A 481 -12.62 -28.43 -14.90
N LYS A 482 -12.92 -27.55 -15.87
CA LYS A 482 -12.35 -27.62 -17.23
C LYS A 482 -10.92 -27.09 -17.31
N LEU A 483 -10.50 -26.23 -16.37
CA LEU A 483 -9.19 -25.58 -16.37
C LEU A 483 -8.11 -26.43 -15.66
N ALA A 484 -8.50 -27.36 -14.79
CA ALA A 484 -7.58 -28.18 -14.00
C ALA A 484 -7.84 -29.69 -14.15
N PRO A 485 -6.92 -30.46 -14.77
CA PRO A 485 -6.95 -31.93 -14.70
C PRO A 485 -6.54 -32.47 -13.31
N GLU A 486 -5.81 -31.68 -12.50
CA GLU A 486 -5.53 -31.92 -11.08
C GLU A 486 -5.83 -30.62 -10.30
N PRO A 487 -7.00 -30.48 -9.66
CA PRO A 487 -7.39 -29.25 -8.98
C PRO A 487 -6.49 -28.96 -7.76
N LEU A 488 -6.05 -27.69 -7.61
CA LEU A 488 -5.23 -27.22 -6.47
C LEU A 488 -5.93 -27.45 -5.11
N LEU A 489 -7.26 -27.46 -5.12
CA LEU A 489 -8.12 -27.86 -4.00
C LEU A 489 -9.31 -28.65 -4.58
N ASN A 490 -9.42 -29.93 -4.22
CA ASN A 490 -10.57 -30.76 -4.61
C ASN A 490 -11.77 -30.41 -3.70
N LEU A 491 -12.56 -29.42 -4.12
CA LEU A 491 -13.70 -28.89 -3.36
C LEU A 491 -15.04 -29.52 -3.74
N ASP A 492 -15.08 -30.33 -4.79
CA ASP A 492 -16.29 -31.06 -5.15
C ASP A 492 -16.49 -32.27 -4.24
N PRO A 493 -17.70 -32.48 -3.68
CA PRO A 493 -18.05 -33.79 -3.15
C PRO A 493 -18.07 -34.76 -4.33
N ASP A 494 -17.25 -35.80 -4.23
CA ASP A 494 -17.14 -36.91 -5.17
C ASP A 494 -18.53 -37.29 -5.73
N PRO A 495 -18.80 -37.08 -7.04
CA PRO A 495 -20.11 -37.32 -7.62
C PRO A 495 -20.23 -38.81 -7.94
N LEU A 496 -20.22 -39.66 -6.91
CA LEU A 496 -20.71 -41.02 -7.10
C LEU A 496 -22.22 -40.94 -7.29
N PRO A 497 -22.79 -41.60 -8.32
CA PRO A 497 -24.22 -41.58 -8.58
C PRO A 497 -24.90 -42.40 -7.49
N VAL A 498 -25.28 -41.75 -6.39
CA VAL A 498 -26.24 -42.35 -5.47
C VAL A 498 -27.56 -42.35 -6.21
N THR A 499 -28.03 -43.52 -6.62
CA THR A 499 -29.37 -43.74 -7.15
C THR A 499 -30.37 -43.60 -6.00
N TRP A 500 -30.91 -42.40 -5.77
CA TRP A 500 -31.91 -42.15 -4.70
C TRP A 500 -33.32 -41.84 -5.23
N TRP A 501 -33.55 -42.01 -6.53
CA TRP A 501 -34.88 -42.00 -7.12
C TRP A 501 -35.16 -43.38 -7.71
N GLU A 502 -36.33 -43.92 -7.34
CA GLU A 502 -36.91 -45.20 -7.76
C GLU A 502 -36.57 -46.44 -6.90
N ASP A 503 -37.21 -46.51 -5.73
CA ASP A 503 -37.77 -47.78 -5.25
C ASP A 503 -39.22 -47.55 -4.79
N PRO A 504 -40.23 -47.80 -5.66
CA PRO A 504 -41.64 -47.59 -5.36
C PRO A 504 -42.16 -48.44 -4.19
N ASP A 505 -41.45 -49.51 -3.82
CA ASP A 505 -41.94 -50.51 -2.85
C ASP A 505 -41.58 -50.19 -1.39
N ARG A 506 -40.81 -49.12 -1.13
CA ARG A 506 -40.47 -48.70 0.25
C ARG A 506 -41.50 -47.77 0.91
N ARG A 507 -42.67 -47.59 0.33
CA ARG A 507 -43.80 -46.90 1.00
C ARG A 507 -44.47 -47.82 2.02
N LYS A 508 -43.80 -48.12 3.13
CA LYS A 508 -44.45 -48.50 4.40
C LYS A 508 -43.46 -48.44 5.55
N VAL A 509 -43.97 -47.95 6.67
CA VAL A 509 -43.33 -47.75 7.98
C VAL A 509 -42.65 -46.40 8.15
N ALA A 510 -43.44 -45.44 8.66
CA ALA A 510 -42.94 -44.25 9.34
C ALA A 510 -42.33 -44.66 10.68
N GLY A 511 -41.02 -44.45 10.85
CA GLY A 511 -40.33 -44.52 12.13
C GLY A 511 -39.66 -43.18 12.43
N HIS A 512 -39.96 -42.60 13.60
CA HIS A 512 -39.49 -41.29 14.06
C HIS A 512 -37.97 -41.15 14.33
N ALA A 513 -37.13 -42.01 13.75
CA ALA A 513 -35.66 -41.95 13.90
C ALA A 513 -34.92 -41.55 12.61
N ASP A 514 -35.63 -41.19 11.53
CA ASP A 514 -35.03 -40.96 10.21
C ASP A 514 -34.61 -39.48 9.96
N GLY A 515 -34.94 -38.58 10.88
CA GLY A 515 -34.59 -37.15 10.80
C GLY A 515 -33.14 -36.82 11.19
N GLU A 516 -32.51 -37.61 12.06
CA GLU A 516 -31.14 -37.36 12.53
C GLU A 516 -30.06 -37.97 11.64
N ARG A 517 -30.33 -39.10 10.96
CA ARG A 517 -29.34 -39.73 10.06
C ARG A 517 -29.14 -38.98 8.74
N ARG A 518 -30.13 -38.21 8.27
CA ARG A 518 -30.00 -37.39 7.05
C ARG A 518 -29.19 -36.10 7.24
N ARG A 519 -28.97 -35.65 8.48
CA ARG A 519 -28.24 -34.41 8.80
C ARG A 519 -26.79 -34.61 9.22
N ARG A 520 -26.39 -35.84 9.58
CA ARG A 520 -25.02 -36.14 10.03
C ARG A 520 -23.95 -35.91 8.96
N PRO A 521 -24.12 -36.28 7.67
CA PRO A 521 -23.04 -36.10 6.69
C PRO A 521 -22.68 -34.62 6.44
N ILE A 522 -23.68 -33.73 6.40
CA ILE A 522 -23.47 -32.28 6.19
C ILE A 522 -22.89 -31.62 7.44
N VAL A 523 -23.34 -32.01 8.63
CA VAL A 523 -22.85 -31.48 9.91
C VAL A 523 -21.44 -31.98 10.22
N ASP A 524 -21.13 -33.23 9.91
CA ASP A 524 -19.79 -33.81 10.07
C ASP A 524 -18.82 -33.23 9.01
N TRP A 525 -19.28 -32.93 7.79
CA TRP A 525 -18.52 -32.19 6.78
C TRP A 525 -18.17 -30.75 7.24
N ILE A 526 -19.13 -30.03 7.84
CA ILE A 526 -18.91 -28.68 8.41
C ILE A 526 -17.94 -28.75 9.61
N LYS A 527 -18.04 -29.75 10.48
CA LYS A 527 -17.16 -29.91 11.65
C LYS A 527 -15.72 -30.24 11.26
N VAL A 528 -15.51 -31.06 10.24
CA VAL A 528 -14.17 -31.35 9.69
C VAL A 528 -13.54 -30.08 9.10
N ARG A 529 -14.35 -29.17 8.52
CA ARG A 529 -13.92 -27.86 7.97
C ARG A 529 -13.60 -26.82 9.05
N LEU A 530 -14.28 -26.88 10.21
CA LEU A 530 -14.04 -25.97 11.35
C LEU A 530 -12.92 -26.42 12.30
N GLY A 531 -12.55 -27.72 12.28
CA GLY A 531 -11.53 -28.29 13.16
C GLY A 531 -10.07 -28.10 12.69
N ARG A 532 -9.84 -27.47 11.53
CA ARG A 532 -8.50 -27.07 11.05
C ARG A 532 -8.38 -25.55 11.01
N ARG A 533 -8.34 -24.95 12.20
CA ARG A 533 -7.65 -23.67 12.45
C ARG A 533 -6.64 -23.91 13.55
#